data_AF-A0A1G8QLW4-F1
#
_entry.id   AF-A0A1G8QLW4-F1
#
_cell.length_a   1.000
_cell.length_b   1.000
_cell.length_c   1.000
_cell.angle_alpha   90.00
_cell.angle_beta   90.00
_cell.angle_gamma   90.00
#
_symmetry.space_group_name_H-M   'P 1'
#
loop_
_entity.id
_entity.type
_entity.pdbx_description
1 polymer ?
#
loop_
_entity_poly.entity_id
_entity_poly.type
_entity_poly.pdbx_seq_one_letter_code
_entity_poly.pdbx_strand_id
1 'polypeptide(L)'
;MRRRPPSGRPAPRGRPPRKLTGVLAAAGLAAALLGPAATGATEAVWQDSEFTSAALSASTLPTPVVDSCTLTTGGVQSTMVVNWHFPAGSSLQAPANLDVAVTGGGMLDPVLGALVPSSVGTTGSGPAYTTTVTVASLSLGSVAYEVSLRSKLGTNWVSAPAVARGTKPALGSATCAPA
;
A
#
# COMPACT_ATOMS: atom_id res chain seq x y z
N MET A 1 -95.89 -13.29 -17.54
CA MET A 1 -95.93 -13.90 -18.90
C MET A 1 -94.76 -13.37 -19.72
N ARG A 2 -94.03 -14.29 -20.38
CA ARG A 2 -92.89 -14.03 -21.28
C ARG A 2 -93.30 -13.20 -22.51
N ARG A 3 -92.38 -12.40 -23.07
CA ARG A 3 -91.99 -12.47 -24.49
C ARG A 3 -90.64 -11.79 -24.75
N ARG A 4 -89.94 -12.39 -25.71
CA ARG A 4 -88.51 -12.39 -26.06
C ARG A 4 -88.01 -11.09 -26.72
N PRO A 5 -86.68 -10.88 -26.81
CA PRO A 5 -86.05 -9.81 -27.57
C PRO A 5 -86.04 -10.10 -29.08
N PRO A 6 -85.87 -9.10 -29.96
CA PRO A 6 -85.42 -9.32 -31.32
C PRO A 6 -83.91 -9.10 -31.43
N SER A 7 -83.22 -10.21 -31.68
CA SER A 7 -81.92 -10.32 -32.29
C SER A 7 -81.92 -9.79 -33.73
N GLY A 8 -81.07 -8.82 -34.04
CA GLY A 8 -80.68 -8.42 -35.41
C GLY A 8 -79.17 -8.57 -35.57
N ARG A 9 -78.76 -9.41 -36.52
CA ARG A 9 -77.39 -9.89 -36.78
C ARG A 9 -76.43 -8.80 -37.32
N PRO A 10 -75.10 -9.03 -37.21
CA PRO A 10 -74.05 -8.13 -37.68
C PRO A 10 -73.64 -8.41 -39.14
N ALA A 11 -73.14 -7.38 -39.85
CA ALA A 11 -72.27 -7.53 -41.02
C ALA A 11 -71.56 -6.18 -41.34
N PRO A 12 -70.41 -6.14 -42.04
CA PRO A 12 -69.34 -7.12 -42.12
C PRO A 12 -67.97 -6.49 -41.76
N ARG A 13 -67.12 -7.22 -41.02
CA ARG A 13 -65.68 -6.87 -40.93
C ARG A 13 -65.03 -7.16 -42.29
N GLY A 14 -64.82 -6.12 -43.08
CA GLY A 14 -63.93 -6.17 -44.23
C GLY A 14 -62.53 -6.57 -43.76
N ARG A 15 -62.05 -7.74 -44.19
CA ARG A 15 -60.64 -8.11 -44.04
C ARG A 15 -59.81 -7.21 -44.98
N PRO A 16 -58.87 -6.39 -44.49
CA PRO A 16 -57.97 -5.68 -45.37
C PRO A 16 -57.00 -6.66 -46.05
N PRO A 17 -56.51 -6.31 -47.25
CA PRO A 17 -55.70 -7.18 -48.09
C PRO A 17 -54.33 -7.51 -47.47
N ARG A 18 -53.90 -8.76 -47.64
CA ARG A 18 -52.65 -9.37 -47.13
C ARG A 18 -51.33 -8.63 -47.48
N LYS A 19 -51.37 -7.59 -48.31
CA LYS A 19 -50.17 -6.80 -48.65
C LYS A 19 -49.87 -5.68 -47.66
N LEU A 20 -50.82 -5.31 -46.79
CA LEU A 20 -50.62 -4.28 -45.76
C LEU A 20 -49.88 -4.79 -44.52
N THR A 21 -49.93 -6.09 -44.25
CA THR A 21 -49.30 -6.71 -43.07
C THR A 21 -47.77 -6.75 -43.17
N GLY A 22 -47.21 -6.89 -44.37
CA GLY A 22 -45.76 -6.96 -44.57
C GLY A 22 -45.04 -5.63 -44.32
N VAL A 23 -45.65 -4.52 -44.75
CA VAL A 23 -45.07 -3.18 -44.59
C VAL A 23 -45.10 -2.72 -43.14
N LEU A 24 -46.17 -3.06 -42.40
CA LEU A 24 -46.28 -2.76 -40.97
C LEU A 24 -45.29 -3.58 -40.12
N ALA A 25 -45.02 -4.83 -40.49
CA ALA A 25 -44.05 -5.67 -39.78
C ALA A 25 -42.60 -5.18 -39.99
N ALA A 26 -42.24 -4.75 -41.20
CA ALA A 26 -40.92 -4.19 -41.48
C ALA A 26 -40.71 -2.82 -40.83
N ALA A 27 -41.74 -1.96 -40.82
CA ALA A 27 -41.69 -0.68 -40.13
C ALA A 27 -41.61 -0.84 -38.60
N GLY A 28 -42.29 -1.83 -38.03
CA GLY A 28 -42.21 -2.15 -36.60
C GLY A 28 -40.83 -2.64 -36.16
N LEU A 29 -40.17 -3.47 -36.97
CA LEU A 29 -38.82 -3.97 -36.66
C LEU A 29 -37.76 -2.87 -36.81
N ALA A 30 -37.89 -1.99 -37.81
CA ALA A 30 -36.99 -0.84 -37.98
C ALA A 30 -37.16 0.18 -36.84
N ALA A 31 -38.37 0.41 -36.35
CA ALA A 31 -38.63 1.27 -35.19
C ALA A 31 -38.11 0.67 -33.87
N ALA A 32 -38.08 -0.66 -33.74
CA ALA A 32 -37.54 -1.35 -32.56
C ALA A 32 -35.98 -1.37 -32.53
N LEU A 33 -35.33 -1.33 -33.69
CA LEU A 33 -33.86 -1.33 -33.78
C LEU A 33 -33.23 0.08 -33.72
N LEU A 34 -34.00 1.13 -34.03
CA LEU A 34 -33.53 2.52 -34.05
C LEU A 34 -34.14 3.39 -32.93
N GLY A 35 -35.07 2.84 -32.14
CA GLY A 35 -35.55 3.50 -30.93
C GLY A 35 -34.46 3.49 -29.85
N PRO A 36 -34.26 4.59 -29.10
CA PRO A 36 -33.38 4.56 -27.94
C PRO A 36 -33.91 3.47 -27.02
N ALA A 37 -33.02 2.59 -26.54
CA ALA A 37 -33.34 1.64 -25.50
C ALA A 37 -33.78 2.44 -24.27
N ALA A 38 -35.08 2.69 -24.17
CA ALA A 38 -35.72 3.15 -22.96
C ALA A 38 -35.65 1.99 -21.96
N THR A 39 -34.46 1.80 -21.41
CA THR A 39 -34.30 1.28 -20.07
C THR A 39 -35.07 2.27 -19.20
N GLY A 40 -36.36 2.00 -19.02
CA GLY A 40 -37.13 2.63 -17.97
C GLY A 40 -36.33 2.44 -16.71
N ALA A 41 -35.84 3.55 -16.16
CA ALA A 41 -35.27 3.57 -14.83
C ALA A 41 -36.29 2.87 -13.92
N THR A 42 -35.94 1.69 -13.43
CA THR A 42 -36.65 1.12 -12.28
C THR A 42 -36.42 2.09 -11.14
N GLU A 43 -37.46 2.85 -10.80
CA GLU A 43 -37.52 3.64 -9.58
C GLU A 43 -37.49 2.71 -8.36
N ALA A 44 -36.28 2.33 -8.00
CA ALA A 44 -35.92 1.87 -6.68
C ALA A 44 -34.51 2.40 -6.36
N VAL A 45 -34.28 3.69 -6.62
CA VAL A 45 -33.16 4.42 -6.06
C VAL A 45 -33.62 4.97 -4.72
N TRP A 46 -33.47 4.17 -3.67
CA TRP A 46 -33.43 4.69 -2.31
C TRP A 46 -32.05 5.35 -2.17
N GLN A 47 -31.94 6.60 -2.63
CA GLN A 47 -30.86 7.48 -2.18
C GLN A 47 -31.31 8.05 -0.84
N ASP A 48 -31.06 7.32 0.25
CA ASP A 48 -30.97 7.98 1.54
C ASP A 48 -29.73 8.87 1.51
N SER A 49 -29.93 10.17 1.67
CA SER A 49 -28.82 11.09 1.88
C SER A 49 -28.30 10.96 3.32
N GLU A 50 -27.90 9.76 3.73
CA GLU A 50 -27.15 9.54 4.95
C GLU A 50 -25.67 9.80 4.67
N PHE A 51 -25.29 11.09 4.71
CA PHE A 51 -23.89 11.46 4.77
C PHE A 51 -23.37 11.17 6.19
N THR A 52 -22.82 9.97 6.41
CA THR A 52 -22.02 9.73 7.60
C THR A 52 -20.68 10.44 7.43
N SER A 53 -20.41 11.43 8.27
CA SER A 53 -19.10 12.08 8.31
C SER A 53 -18.26 11.39 9.38
N ALA A 54 -17.14 10.81 8.98
CA ALA A 54 -16.17 10.24 9.88
C ALA A 54 -14.93 11.14 9.93
N ALA A 55 -14.56 11.57 11.13
CA ALA A 55 -13.26 12.18 11.38
C ALA A 55 -12.27 11.04 11.69
N LEU A 56 -11.46 10.66 10.71
CA LEU A 56 -10.39 9.68 10.89
C LEU A 56 -9.10 10.44 11.21
N SER A 57 -8.55 10.22 12.40
CA SER A 57 -7.19 10.67 12.73
C SER A 57 -6.23 9.50 12.52
N ALA A 58 -5.30 9.64 11.59
CA ALA A 58 -4.23 8.67 11.43
C ALA A 58 -3.29 8.76 12.64
N SER A 59 -3.18 7.68 13.40
CA SER A 59 -2.19 7.61 14.48
C SER A 59 -0.79 7.54 13.87
N THR A 60 0.07 8.51 14.14
CA THR A 60 1.45 8.50 13.64
C THR A 60 2.34 7.76 14.63
N LEU A 61 3.07 6.74 14.17
CA LEU A 61 4.13 6.15 14.97
C LEU A 61 5.30 7.14 15.08
N PRO A 62 5.83 7.36 16.29
CA PRO A 62 6.97 8.25 16.47
C PRO A 62 8.21 7.68 15.76
N THR A 63 8.94 8.52 15.04
CA THR A 63 10.21 8.13 14.42
C THR A 63 11.31 8.07 15.48
N PRO A 64 12.16 7.02 15.50
CA PRO A 64 13.32 6.98 16.38
C PRO A 64 14.25 8.18 16.15
N VAL A 65 15.03 8.56 17.15
CA VAL A 65 16.01 9.64 17.04
C VAL A 65 17.39 9.04 17.18
N VAL A 66 18.26 9.26 16.19
CA VAL A 66 19.65 8.81 16.24
C VAL A 66 20.47 9.88 16.96
N ASP A 67 21.04 9.52 18.11
CA ASP A 67 21.85 10.43 18.92
C ASP A 67 23.30 10.47 18.44
N SER A 68 23.87 9.30 18.15
CA SER A 68 25.24 9.18 17.68
C SER A 68 25.45 7.89 16.91
N CYS A 69 26.51 7.87 16.11
CA CYS A 69 26.94 6.67 15.41
C CYS A 69 28.47 6.61 15.35
N THR A 70 28.99 5.39 15.43
CA THR A 70 30.41 5.10 15.19
C THR A 70 30.55 3.95 14.21
N LEU A 71 31.48 4.07 13.27
CA LEU A 71 31.84 3.01 12.33
C LEU A 71 33.27 2.57 12.60
N THR A 72 33.44 1.30 12.96
CA THR A 72 34.74 0.66 13.14
C THR A 72 34.99 -0.28 11.98
N THR A 73 36.06 -0.04 11.23
CA THR A 73 36.43 -0.88 10.09
C THR A 73 37.56 -1.83 10.47
N GLY A 74 37.28 -3.12 10.41
CA GLY A 74 38.30 -4.18 10.39
C GLY A 74 38.75 -4.51 8.97
N GLY A 75 39.59 -5.54 8.84
CA GLY A 75 40.09 -6.00 7.53
C GLY A 75 38.94 -6.46 6.61
N VAL A 76 38.24 -7.51 7.02
CA VAL A 76 37.16 -8.15 6.24
C VAL A 76 35.75 -7.82 6.73
N GLN A 77 35.62 -7.14 7.88
CA GLN A 77 34.35 -6.80 8.51
C GLN A 77 34.34 -5.33 8.92
N SER A 78 33.17 -4.72 8.90
CA SER A 78 32.92 -3.40 9.48
C SER A 78 31.77 -3.50 10.46
N THR A 79 31.92 -2.84 11.60
CA THR A 79 30.91 -2.80 12.66
C THR A 79 30.46 -1.36 12.84
N MET A 80 29.16 -1.14 12.67
CA MET A 80 28.50 0.13 12.92
C MET A 80 27.71 0.02 14.21
N VAL A 81 27.93 0.97 15.12
CA VAL A 81 27.22 1.08 16.39
C VAL A 81 26.42 2.36 16.36
N VAL A 82 25.11 2.24 16.47
CA VAL A 82 24.16 3.36 16.41
C VAL A 82 23.49 3.48 17.78
N ASN A 83 23.66 4.63 18.42
CA ASN A 83 22.93 4.96 19.65
C ASN A 83 21.74 5.83 19.30
N TRP A 84 20.58 5.47 19.82
CA TRP A 84 19.32 6.08 19.45
C TRP A 84 18.27 5.87 20.55
N HIS A 85 17.16 6.60 20.44
CA HIS A 85 16.03 6.48 21.35
C HIS A 85 14.68 6.63 20.64
N PHE A 86 13.61 6.13 21.27
CA PHE A 86 12.27 6.53 20.88
C PHE A 86 11.94 7.90 21.51
N PRO A 87 11.23 8.79 20.81
CA PRO A 87 10.77 10.06 21.36
C PRO A 87 10.05 9.90 22.70
N ALA A 88 10.23 10.91 23.57
CA ALA A 88 9.59 10.95 24.88
C ALA A 88 8.06 10.83 24.77
N GLY A 89 7.46 10.11 25.72
CA GLY A 89 6.02 9.85 25.74
C GLY A 89 5.57 8.65 24.88
N SER A 90 6.50 7.98 24.19
CA SER A 90 6.19 6.70 23.53
C SER A 90 6.18 5.53 24.53
N SER A 91 5.31 4.55 24.29
CA SER A 91 5.27 3.28 25.03
C SER A 91 6.05 2.15 24.32
N LEU A 92 6.77 2.49 23.24
CA LEU A 92 7.49 1.54 22.40
C LEU A 92 8.74 1.03 23.11
N GLN A 93 9.07 -0.24 22.88
CA GLN A 93 10.27 -0.86 23.43
C GLN A 93 10.99 -1.68 22.36
N ALA A 94 12.31 -1.53 22.28
CA ALA A 94 13.15 -2.38 21.45
C ALA A 94 13.45 -3.70 22.17
N PRO A 95 13.59 -4.83 21.46
CA PRO A 95 13.53 -4.98 20.00
C PRO A 95 12.11 -5.17 19.45
N ALA A 96 11.09 -5.33 20.30
CA ALA A 96 9.73 -5.72 19.88
C ALA A 96 9.07 -4.71 18.92
N ASN A 97 9.31 -3.41 19.12
CA ASN A 97 8.73 -2.32 18.34
C ASN A 97 9.73 -1.67 17.38
N LEU A 98 10.79 -2.38 17.00
CA LEU A 98 11.83 -1.86 16.13
C LEU A 98 11.96 -2.72 14.88
N ASP A 99 12.06 -2.06 13.74
CA ASP A 99 12.50 -2.64 12.48
C ASP A 99 13.83 -2.01 12.09
N VAL A 100 14.81 -2.85 11.76
CA VAL A 100 16.17 -2.44 11.41
C VAL A 100 16.48 -2.98 10.03
N ALA A 101 16.80 -2.08 9.10
CA ALA A 101 17.27 -2.46 7.78
C ALA A 101 18.65 -1.84 7.50
N VAL A 102 19.51 -2.64 6.91
CA VAL A 102 20.88 -2.27 6.54
C VAL A 102 20.99 -2.31 5.03
N THR A 103 21.46 -1.22 4.45
CA THR A 103 21.68 -1.09 3.01
C THR A 103 23.08 -0.53 2.73
N GLY A 104 23.50 -0.62 1.47
CA GLY A 104 24.88 -0.32 1.08
C GLY A 104 25.80 -1.54 1.19
N GLY A 105 27.06 -1.34 0.82
CA GLY A 105 28.04 -2.43 0.74
C GLY A 105 29.06 -2.27 -0.39
N GLY A 106 30.17 -3.00 -0.25
CA GLY A 106 31.21 -3.13 -1.25
C GLY A 106 30.80 -4.11 -2.36
N MET A 107 31.46 -4.02 -3.51
CA MET A 107 31.21 -4.89 -4.67
C MET A 107 31.32 -6.39 -4.34
N LEU A 108 32.11 -6.74 -3.33
CA LEU A 108 32.37 -8.12 -2.92
C LEU A 108 31.43 -8.62 -1.81
N ASP A 109 30.59 -7.76 -1.26
CA ASP A 109 29.73 -8.10 -0.13
C ASP A 109 28.74 -9.25 -0.41
N PRO A 110 28.20 -9.45 -1.63
CA PRO A 110 27.37 -10.63 -1.92
C PRO A 110 28.13 -11.96 -1.82
N VAL A 111 29.43 -11.96 -2.18
CA VAL A 111 30.29 -13.14 -2.09
C VAL A 111 30.72 -13.36 -0.64
N LEU A 112 31.02 -12.27 0.06
CA LEU A 112 31.51 -12.33 1.44
C LEU A 112 30.41 -12.54 2.46
N GLY A 113 29.17 -12.14 2.19
CA GLY A 113 28.04 -12.38 3.10
C GLY A 113 27.76 -13.88 3.33
N ALA A 114 28.19 -14.74 2.41
CA ALA A 114 28.13 -16.20 2.59
C ALA A 114 29.29 -16.75 3.45
N LEU A 115 30.43 -16.03 3.50
CA LEU A 115 31.68 -16.47 4.13
C LEU A 115 31.92 -15.81 5.49
N VAL A 116 31.37 -14.62 5.67
CA VAL A 116 31.59 -13.73 6.80
C VAL A 116 30.22 -13.46 7.42
N PRO A 117 29.96 -13.95 8.64
CA PRO A 117 28.65 -13.80 9.25
C PRO A 117 28.36 -12.32 9.49
N SER A 118 27.25 -11.84 8.94
CA SER A 118 26.66 -10.56 9.30
C SER A 118 25.75 -10.72 10.50
N SER A 119 25.63 -9.67 11.31
CA SER A 119 24.76 -9.67 12.47
C SER A 119 24.15 -8.29 12.69
N VAL A 120 22.90 -8.29 13.14
CA VAL A 120 22.19 -7.10 13.59
C VAL A 120 21.64 -7.42 14.96
N GLY A 121 22.01 -6.62 15.96
CA GLY A 121 21.55 -6.77 17.33
C GLY A 121 21.19 -5.43 17.91
N THR A 122 20.11 -5.39 18.70
CA THR A 122 19.73 -4.19 19.45
C THR A 122 19.69 -4.54 20.93
N THR A 123 20.39 -3.75 21.73
CA THR A 123 20.44 -3.86 23.19
C THR A 123 20.08 -2.52 23.84
N GLY A 124 19.80 -2.54 25.14
CA GLY A 124 19.41 -1.36 25.90
C GLY A 124 18.05 -1.51 26.56
N SER A 125 17.74 -0.61 27.49
CA SER A 125 16.47 -0.54 28.19
C SER A 125 16.14 0.92 28.55
N GLY A 126 14.85 1.24 28.61
CA GLY A 126 14.42 2.61 28.92
C GLY A 126 14.57 3.57 27.73
N PRO A 127 15.13 4.78 27.92
CA PRO A 127 15.14 5.81 26.90
C PRO A 127 16.35 5.73 25.96
N ALA A 128 17.23 4.74 26.07
CA ALA A 128 18.43 4.67 25.24
C ALA A 128 18.67 3.24 24.76
N TYR A 129 18.87 3.11 23.46
CA TYR A 129 19.12 1.84 22.78
C TYR A 129 20.38 1.93 21.93
N THR A 130 21.03 0.79 21.77
CA THR A 130 22.20 0.64 20.93
C THR A 130 21.94 -0.47 19.93
N THR A 131 22.00 -0.14 18.64
CA THR A 131 21.94 -1.11 17.56
C THR A 131 23.33 -1.31 16.99
N THR A 132 23.82 -2.54 17.06
CA THR A 132 25.10 -2.96 16.50
C THR A 132 24.85 -3.76 15.23
N VAL A 133 25.47 -3.31 14.15
CA VAL A 133 25.41 -3.94 12.83
C VAL A 133 26.82 -4.33 12.43
N THR A 134 27.05 -5.62 12.20
CA THR A 134 28.31 -6.11 11.63
C THR A 134 28.06 -6.66 10.24
N VAL A 135 28.81 -6.15 9.28
CA VAL A 135 28.72 -6.55 7.87
C VAL A 135 30.10 -6.94 7.35
N ALA A 136 30.11 -7.89 6.41
CA ALA A 136 31.27 -8.14 5.61
C ALA A 136 31.61 -6.89 4.80
N SER A 137 32.88 -6.54 4.71
CA SER A 137 33.31 -5.30 4.04
C SER A 137 34.71 -5.43 3.46
N LEU A 138 34.83 -6.04 2.28
CA LEU A 138 36.03 -5.88 1.47
C LEU A 138 35.70 -4.97 0.29
N SER A 139 36.40 -3.85 0.24
CA SER A 139 36.27 -2.89 -0.82
C SER A 139 37.64 -2.49 -1.33
N LEU A 140 37.75 -2.37 -2.66
CA LEU A 140 38.91 -1.80 -3.34
C LEU A 140 38.80 -0.26 -3.45
N GLY A 141 37.90 0.34 -2.67
CA GLY A 141 37.53 1.75 -2.77
C GLY A 141 36.66 2.18 -1.59
N SER A 142 36.15 3.41 -1.65
CA SER A 142 35.24 3.94 -0.63
C SER A 142 33.87 3.25 -0.71
N VAL A 143 33.32 2.87 0.44
CA VAL A 143 32.00 2.25 0.57
C VAL A 143 31.15 3.00 1.57
N ALA A 144 29.88 3.17 1.24
CA ALA A 144 28.87 3.71 2.14
C ALA A 144 27.96 2.59 2.64
N TYR A 145 27.63 2.67 3.93
CA TYR A 145 26.66 1.84 4.63
C TYR A 145 25.57 2.74 5.19
N GLU A 146 24.34 2.25 5.17
CA GLU A 146 23.20 2.95 5.71
C GLU A 146 22.43 2.01 6.63
N VAL A 147 22.21 2.44 7.87
CA VAL A 147 21.37 1.73 8.84
C VAL A 147 20.12 2.58 9.04
N SER A 148 18.97 1.98 8.75
CA SER A 148 17.66 2.60 8.92
C SER A 148 16.93 1.94 10.09
N LEU A 149 16.42 2.77 10.99
CA LEU A 149 15.69 2.39 12.19
C LEU A 149 14.26 2.89 12.05
N ARG A 150 13.28 2.00 12.19
CA ARG A 150 11.86 2.34 12.11
C ARG A 150 11.13 1.81 13.32
N SER A 151 10.27 2.63 13.91
CA SER A 151 9.30 2.15 14.89
C SER A 151 8.29 1.27 14.20
N LYS A 152 7.90 0.16 14.84
CA LYS A 152 6.92 -0.80 14.33
C LYS A 152 5.84 -1.11 15.37
N LEU A 153 4.59 -1.17 14.92
CA LEU A 153 3.45 -1.60 15.72
C LEU A 153 2.58 -2.58 14.91
N GLY A 154 2.42 -3.80 15.40
CA GLY A 154 1.74 -4.87 14.65
C GLY A 154 2.47 -5.20 13.35
N THR A 155 1.71 -5.59 12.31
CA THR A 155 2.30 -6.15 11.08
C THR A 155 2.77 -5.08 10.09
N ASN A 156 2.00 -4.01 9.90
CA ASN A 156 2.18 -3.08 8.78
C ASN A 156 2.39 -1.61 9.19
N TRP A 157 2.24 -1.26 10.46
CA TRP A 157 2.42 0.12 10.89
C TRP A 157 3.88 0.38 11.20
N VAL A 158 4.51 1.21 10.39
CA VAL A 158 5.91 1.62 10.53
C VAL A 158 6.04 3.14 10.46
N SER A 159 6.98 3.71 11.21
CA SER A 159 7.30 5.13 11.14
C SER A 159 8.11 5.50 9.89
N ALA A 160 8.34 6.80 9.68
CA ALA A 160 9.45 7.25 8.84
C ALA A 160 10.78 6.71 9.40
N PRO A 161 11.78 6.42 8.55
CA PRO A 161 13.06 5.91 8.99
C PRO A 161 13.93 7.00 9.62
N ALA A 162 14.56 6.66 10.73
CA ALA A 162 15.71 7.38 11.25
C ALA A 162 16.97 6.72 10.67
N VAL A 163 17.84 7.51 10.06
CA VAL A 163 18.94 6.97 9.26
C VAL A 163 20.28 7.35 9.87
N ALA A 164 21.19 6.38 9.92
CA ALA A 164 22.60 6.60 10.21
C ALA A 164 23.42 6.16 9.00
N ARG A 165 24.37 6.98 8.56
CA ARG A 165 25.23 6.71 7.40
C ARG A 165 26.67 6.56 7.84
N GLY A 166 27.24 5.40 7.54
CA GLY A 166 28.66 5.11 7.69
C GLY A 166 29.38 5.21 6.36
N THR A 167 30.59 5.74 6.32
CA THR A 167 31.46 5.70 5.14
C THR A 167 32.82 5.16 5.53
N LYS A 168 33.22 4.07 4.87
CA LYS A 168 34.58 3.52 4.90
C LYS A 168 35.34 4.11 3.72
N PRO A 169 36.28 5.03 3.91
CA PRO A 169 37.10 5.51 2.80
C PRO A 169 38.11 4.44 2.38
N ALA A 170 38.60 4.51 1.14
CA ALA A 170 39.70 3.68 0.68
C ALA A 170 40.99 3.91 1.51
N LEU A 171 41.20 5.15 1.97
CA LEU A 171 42.30 5.59 2.80
C LEU A 171 41.78 6.58 3.84
N GLY A 172 42.23 6.45 5.08
CA GLY A 172 41.85 7.34 6.19
C GLY A 172 40.85 6.71 7.17
N SER A 173 40.27 7.54 8.02
CA SER A 173 39.37 7.10 9.09
C SER A 173 37.94 6.96 8.60
N ALA A 174 37.28 5.89 9.03
CA ALA A 174 35.85 5.72 8.80
C ALA A 174 35.04 6.79 9.53
N THR A 175 33.96 7.24 8.90
CA THR A 175 33.05 8.24 9.47
C THR A 175 31.67 7.64 9.64
N CYS A 176 30.94 8.07 10.68
CA CYS A 176 29.52 7.80 10.78
C CYS A 176 28.78 9.03 11.29
N ALA A 177 27.61 9.31 10.73
CA ALA A 177 26.77 10.42 11.17
C ALA A 177 25.26 10.06 11.06
N PRO A 178 24.42 10.64 11.92
CA PRO A 178 22.98 10.72 11.68
C PRO A 178 22.72 11.43 10.34
N ALA A 179 21.72 10.98 9.59
CA ALA A 179 21.35 11.53 8.29
C ALA A 179 19.95 12.16 8.30
#